data_AF-A0A932T7U2-F1
#
_entry.id   AF-A0A932T7U2-F1
#
_cell.length_a   1.000
_cell.length_b   1.000
_cell.length_c   1.000
_cell.angle_alpha   90.00
_cell.angle_beta   90.00
_cell.angle_gamma   90.00
#
_symmetry.space_group_name_H-M   'P 1'
#
loop_
_entity.id
_entity.type
_entity.pdbx_description
1 polymer ?
#
loop_
_entity_poly.entity_id
_entity_poly.type
_entity_poly.pdbx_seq_one_letter_code
_entity_poly.pdbx_strand_id
1 'polypeptide(L)'
;MVPDYQFEKIEEIKEKGANRPDYLVTLGSLQLVFELKELSVDDSFGVVDDHSKTYIKSHSRTVGDHVRRRIESSKKQIQYGANQGFPSILLIYNNLDPVFQMFGTEDLDFTTAMYGELTFLLDKNTRQSSEMFNGKNQSLQQRKNTSFSAVGRLCDRGGDTIVTYSRTCFQS
;
A
#
# COMPACT_ATOMS: atom_id res chain seq x y z
N MET A 1 -0.95 -32.43 4.08
CA MET A 1 -1.77 -32.03 2.91
C MET A 1 -1.21 -30.70 2.46
N VAL A 2 -0.60 -30.62 1.27
CA VAL A 2 -0.25 -29.34 0.67
C VAL A 2 -1.57 -28.73 0.19
N PRO A 3 -1.95 -27.52 0.60
CA PRO A 3 -3.17 -26.91 0.10
C PRO A 3 -3.06 -26.78 -1.43
N ASP A 4 -4.05 -27.32 -2.13
CA ASP A 4 -4.12 -27.20 -3.58
C ASP A 4 -4.47 -25.75 -3.89
N TYR A 5 -3.56 -25.07 -4.59
CA TYR A 5 -3.70 -23.68 -4.94
C TYR A 5 -3.65 -23.54 -6.46
N GLN A 6 -4.49 -22.66 -7.00
CA GLN A 6 -4.48 -22.30 -8.41
C GLN A 6 -4.24 -20.81 -8.55
N PHE A 7 -3.30 -20.45 -9.41
CA PHE A 7 -2.96 -19.08 -9.74
C PHE A 7 -3.32 -18.82 -11.19
N GLU A 8 -4.18 -17.84 -11.43
CA GLU A 8 -4.59 -17.40 -12.76
C GLU A 8 -4.25 -15.92 -12.93
N LYS A 9 -3.54 -15.59 -14.02
CA LYS A 9 -3.38 -14.20 -14.43
C LYS A 9 -4.66 -13.76 -15.12
N ILE A 10 -5.30 -12.72 -14.61
CA ILE A 10 -6.51 -12.18 -15.22
C ILE A 10 -6.12 -11.44 -16.51
N GLU A 11 -6.83 -11.73 -17.60
CA GLU A 11 -6.56 -11.08 -18.87
C GLU A 11 -6.77 -9.56 -18.82
N GLU A 12 -5.81 -8.82 -19.35
CA GLU A 12 -5.90 -7.38 -19.48
C GLU A 12 -6.89 -7.02 -20.59
N ILE A 13 -7.99 -6.35 -20.22
CA ILE A 13 -8.97 -5.86 -21.18
C ILE A 13 -8.58 -4.43 -21.58
N LYS A 14 -8.25 -4.22 -22.86
CA LYS A 14 -7.84 -2.91 -23.41
C LYS A 14 -9.01 -1.91 -23.59
N GLU A 15 -10.17 -2.21 -23.04
CA GLU A 15 -11.33 -1.32 -23.10
C GLU A 15 -11.14 -0.13 -22.17
N LYS A 16 -11.45 1.08 -22.65
CA LYS A 16 -11.29 2.31 -21.89
C LYS A 16 -12.17 2.26 -20.63
N GLY A 17 -11.53 2.21 -19.46
CA GLY A 17 -12.22 2.17 -18.16
C GLY A 17 -12.34 0.77 -17.56
N ALA A 18 -11.94 -0.29 -18.27
CA ALA A 18 -11.76 -1.59 -17.66
C ALA A 18 -10.57 -1.55 -16.71
N ASN A 19 -10.82 -1.82 -15.43
CA ASN A 19 -9.79 -1.97 -14.41
C ASN A 19 -9.95 -3.38 -13.85
N ARG A 20 -8.94 -4.22 -14.04
CA ARG A 20 -8.90 -5.60 -13.56
C ARG A 20 -7.66 -5.77 -12.67
N PRO A 21 -7.79 -6.50 -11.55
CA PRO A 21 -6.63 -7.00 -10.81
C PRO A 21 -5.75 -7.86 -11.71
N ASP A 22 -4.48 -8.01 -11.35
CA ASP A 22 -3.55 -8.83 -12.10
C ASP A 22 -3.79 -10.34 -11.95
N TYR A 23 -4.19 -10.80 -10.75
CA TYR A 23 -4.31 -12.23 -10.46
C TYR A 23 -5.56 -12.60 -9.68
N LEU A 24 -6.08 -13.79 -9.98
CA LEU A 24 -7.04 -14.55 -9.17
C LEU A 24 -6.32 -15.77 -8.58
N VAL A 25 -6.47 -15.96 -7.28
CA VAL A 25 -5.85 -17.07 -6.55
C VAL A 25 -6.94 -17.85 -5.85
N THR A 26 -7.02 -19.15 -6.14
CA THR A 26 -7.99 -20.06 -5.53
C THR A 26 -7.28 -20.96 -4.52
N LEU A 27 -7.77 -20.94 -3.28
CA LEU A 27 -7.30 -21.73 -2.14
C LEU A 27 -8.46 -22.55 -1.59
N GLY A 28 -8.61 -23.79 -2.06
CA GLY A 28 -9.81 -24.59 -1.77
C GLY A 28 -11.07 -23.89 -2.30
N SER A 29 -11.98 -23.48 -1.40
CA SER A 29 -13.19 -22.73 -1.75
C SER A 29 -13.03 -21.21 -1.68
N LEU A 30 -11.85 -20.71 -1.26
CA LEU A 30 -11.59 -19.28 -1.11
C LEU A 30 -10.98 -18.73 -2.40
N GLN A 31 -11.55 -17.65 -2.92
CA GLN A 31 -10.99 -16.90 -4.04
C GLN A 31 -10.46 -15.56 -3.53
N LEU A 32 -9.23 -15.23 -3.91
CA LEU A 32 -8.54 -13.99 -3.57
C LEU A 32 -8.15 -13.29 -4.86
N VAL A 33 -8.22 -11.96 -4.89
CA VAL A 33 -7.63 -11.21 -6.01
C VAL A 33 -6.41 -10.42 -5.54
N PHE A 34 -5.40 -10.36 -6.41
CA PHE A 34 -4.19 -9.60 -6.17
C PHE A 34 -3.98 -8.57 -7.26
N GLU A 35 -3.73 -7.34 -6.83
CA GLU A 35 -3.16 -6.28 -7.68
C GLU A 35 -1.68 -6.12 -7.32
N LEU A 36 -0.82 -6.10 -8.34
CA LEU A 36 0.60 -5.79 -8.17
C LEU A 36 0.87 -4.33 -8.55
N LYS A 37 1.66 -3.65 -7.73
CA LYS A 37 2.23 -2.35 -8.08
C LYS A 37 3.72 -2.34 -7.77
N GLU A 38 4.48 -1.87 -8.74
CA GLU A 38 5.88 -1.55 -8.48
C GLU A 38 6.01 -0.22 -7.76
N LEU A 39 7.08 -0.06 -7.01
CA LEU A 39 7.64 1.23 -6.68
C LEU A 39 8.78 1.51 -7.65
N SER A 40 8.60 2.46 -8.57
CA SER A 40 9.56 2.87 -9.59
C SER A 40 9.75 4.39 -9.62
N VAL A 41 10.78 4.86 -10.33
CA VAL A 41 11.05 6.30 -10.49
C VAL A 41 9.87 6.92 -11.25
N ASP A 42 9.27 7.96 -10.67
CA ASP A 42 8.26 8.78 -11.31
C ASP A 42 8.74 10.24 -11.38
N ASP A 43 8.01 11.09 -12.09
CA ASP A 43 8.32 12.52 -12.24
C ASP A 43 8.40 13.28 -10.90
N SER A 44 7.92 12.67 -9.82
CA SER A 44 7.92 13.22 -8.47
C SER A 44 9.07 12.70 -7.60
N PHE A 45 9.88 11.76 -8.10
CA PHE A 45 10.99 11.17 -7.36
C PHE A 45 12.10 12.22 -7.14
N GLY A 46 12.34 12.57 -5.87
CA GLY A 46 13.35 13.57 -5.49
C GLY A 46 12.92 15.02 -5.70
N VAL A 47 11.65 15.27 -6.04
CA VAL A 47 11.09 16.63 -6.15
C VAL A 47 10.97 17.25 -4.76
N VAL A 48 11.48 18.46 -4.62
CA VAL A 48 11.46 19.25 -3.38
C VAL A 48 10.21 20.11 -3.39
N ASP A 49 9.28 19.87 -2.47
CA ASP A 49 8.07 20.72 -2.31
C ASP A 49 8.43 22.18 -1.96
N ASP A 50 9.59 22.40 -1.31
CA ASP A 50 10.13 23.72 -0.97
C ASP A 50 11.26 24.12 -1.94
N HIS A 51 10.91 24.86 -2.99
CA HIS A 51 11.87 25.38 -3.99
C HIS A 51 12.95 26.32 -3.40
N SER A 52 12.81 26.80 -2.16
CA SER A 52 13.85 27.60 -1.49
C SER A 52 14.97 26.75 -0.89
N LYS A 53 14.81 25.42 -0.84
CA LYS A 53 15.77 24.47 -0.26
C LYS A 53 16.23 23.45 -1.30
N THR A 54 16.70 23.93 -2.45
CA THR A 54 17.18 23.12 -3.59
C THR A 54 18.33 22.16 -3.27
N TYR A 55 19.11 22.43 -2.20
CA TYR A 55 20.17 21.54 -1.70
C TYR A 55 19.63 20.39 -0.83
N ILE A 56 18.42 20.52 -0.31
CA ILE A 56 17.68 19.41 0.29
C ILE A 56 17.02 18.67 -0.87
N LYS A 57 17.78 17.80 -1.55
CA LYS A 57 17.16 16.75 -2.36
C LYS A 57 16.18 16.05 -1.44
N SER A 58 14.87 16.16 -1.71
CA SER A 58 13.86 15.62 -0.81
C SER A 58 13.93 14.09 -0.84
N HIS A 59 14.82 13.56 -0.02
CA HIS A 59 14.67 12.27 0.64
C HIS A 59 13.73 12.42 1.85
N SER A 60 13.31 13.66 2.17
CA SER A 60 12.34 14.05 3.18
C SER A 60 10.94 13.59 2.75
N ARG A 61 10.74 12.27 2.82
CA ARG A 61 9.46 11.63 2.58
C ARG A 61 8.49 11.99 3.68
N THR A 62 7.32 12.47 3.29
CA THR A 62 6.14 12.22 4.10
C THR A 62 5.99 10.70 4.17
N VAL A 63 6.25 10.12 5.35
CA VAL A 63 6.26 8.67 5.56
C VAL A 63 4.99 8.04 5.00
N GLY A 64 5.13 6.93 4.27
CA GLY A 64 4.03 6.23 3.61
C GLY A 64 3.50 6.88 2.32
N ASP A 65 4.05 7.98 1.82
CA ASP A 65 3.51 8.66 0.62
C ASP A 65 3.53 7.76 -0.62
N HIS A 66 4.64 7.07 -0.85
CA HIS A 66 4.78 6.10 -1.93
C HIS A 66 3.70 5.00 -1.86
N VAL A 67 3.51 4.40 -0.68
CA VAL A 67 2.48 3.38 -0.46
C VAL A 67 1.08 3.96 -0.67
N ARG A 68 0.80 5.17 -0.18
CA ARG A 68 -0.49 5.85 -0.39
C ARG A 68 -0.81 6.05 -1.87
N ARG A 69 0.15 6.50 -2.67
CA ARG A 69 -0.04 6.67 -4.12
C ARG A 69 -0.39 5.36 -4.81
N ARG A 70 0.23 4.25 -4.39
CA ARG A 70 -0.09 2.91 -4.93
C ARG A 70 -1.44 2.39 -4.46
N ILE A 71 -1.86 2.69 -3.22
CA ILE A 71 -3.23 2.43 -2.75
C ILE A 71 -4.25 3.22 -3.60
N GLU A 72 -4.00 4.49 -3.88
CA GLU A 72 -4.93 5.32 -4.65
C GLU A 72 -5.01 4.85 -6.12
N SER A 73 -3.86 4.57 -6.76
CA SER A 73 -3.83 4.19 -8.16
C SER A 73 -4.35 2.77 -8.45
N SER A 74 -4.40 1.90 -7.44
CA SER A 74 -4.95 0.53 -7.54
C SER A 74 -6.44 0.43 -7.19
N LYS A 75 -7.05 1.52 -6.73
CA LYS A 75 -8.40 1.51 -6.13
C LYS A 75 -9.44 0.87 -7.04
N LYS A 76 -9.42 1.18 -8.34
CA LYS A 76 -10.42 0.67 -9.30
C LYS A 76 -10.25 -0.83 -9.57
N GLN A 77 -9.03 -1.31 -9.67
CA GLN A 77 -8.72 -2.73 -9.81
C GLN A 77 -9.16 -3.49 -8.56
N ILE A 78 -8.82 -2.99 -7.38
CA ILE A 78 -9.19 -3.62 -6.10
C ILE A 78 -10.71 -3.65 -5.89
N GLN A 79 -11.41 -2.57 -6.27
CA GLN A 79 -12.87 -2.51 -6.24
C GLN A 79 -13.53 -3.56 -7.12
N TYR A 80 -12.93 -3.92 -8.26
CA TYR A 80 -13.47 -4.96 -9.13
C TYR A 80 -13.59 -6.31 -8.40
N GLY A 81 -12.55 -6.73 -7.66
CA GLY A 81 -12.61 -7.96 -6.87
C GLY A 81 -13.52 -7.85 -5.65
N ALA A 82 -13.45 -6.72 -4.94
CA ALA A 82 -14.24 -6.52 -3.72
C ALA A 82 -15.75 -6.53 -4.01
N ASN A 83 -16.17 -5.96 -5.15
CA ASN A 83 -17.58 -5.98 -5.58
C ASN A 83 -18.11 -7.38 -5.90
N GLN A 84 -17.22 -8.36 -6.08
CA GLN A 84 -17.57 -9.77 -6.28
C GLN A 84 -17.52 -10.56 -4.95
N GLY A 85 -17.22 -9.90 -3.83
CA GLY A 85 -17.06 -10.54 -2.52
C GLY A 85 -15.72 -11.25 -2.33
N PHE A 86 -14.75 -11.03 -3.21
CA PHE A 86 -13.41 -11.60 -3.06
C PHE A 86 -12.56 -10.69 -2.18
N PRO A 87 -11.82 -11.24 -1.21
CA PRO A 87 -10.79 -10.48 -0.53
C PRO A 87 -9.76 -9.97 -1.55
N SER A 88 -9.60 -8.65 -1.60
CA SER A 88 -8.75 -7.97 -2.56
C SER A 88 -7.49 -7.44 -1.88
N ILE A 89 -6.34 -7.84 -2.40
CA ILE A 89 -5.03 -7.59 -1.79
C ILE A 89 -4.18 -6.77 -2.75
N LEU A 90 -3.63 -5.65 -2.28
CA LEU A 90 -2.59 -4.93 -2.99
C LEU A 90 -1.22 -5.41 -2.52
N LEU A 91 -0.37 -5.81 -3.46
CA LEU A 91 1.02 -6.16 -3.23
C LEU A 91 1.95 -5.16 -3.92
N ILE A 92 2.85 -4.56 -3.13
CA ILE A 92 3.79 -3.55 -3.61
C ILE A 92 5.20 -4.13 -3.58
N TYR A 93 5.94 -4.05 -4.69
CA TYR A 93 7.35 -4.46 -4.72
C TYR A 93 8.27 -3.26 -4.95
N ASN A 94 9.45 -3.26 -4.32
CA ASN A 94 10.37 -2.13 -4.43
C ASN A 94 11.35 -2.33 -5.58
N ASN A 95 11.13 -1.61 -6.68
CA ASN A 95 12.06 -1.57 -7.83
C ASN A 95 12.98 -0.33 -7.78
N LEU A 96 12.74 0.61 -6.87
CA LEU A 96 13.57 1.80 -6.65
C LEU A 96 14.86 1.48 -5.89
N ASP A 97 14.76 0.55 -4.95
CA ASP A 97 15.87 0.11 -4.11
C ASP A 97 15.95 -1.42 -4.17
N PRO A 98 16.39 -1.97 -5.32
CA PRO A 98 16.41 -3.40 -5.54
C PRO A 98 17.35 -4.14 -4.58
N VAL A 99 18.37 -3.46 -4.07
CA VAL A 99 19.43 -4.07 -3.24
C VAL A 99 19.05 -4.10 -1.76
N PHE A 100 18.65 -2.95 -1.18
CA PHE A 100 18.38 -2.87 0.25
C PHE A 100 16.89 -3.04 0.57
N GLN A 101 16.00 -2.73 -0.38
CA GLN A 101 14.54 -2.79 -0.21
C GLN A 101 14.04 -1.99 1.01
N MET A 102 14.78 -0.95 1.41
CA MET A 102 14.48 -0.08 2.55
C MET A 102 13.81 1.20 2.09
N PHE A 103 14.00 1.60 0.83
CA PHE A 103 13.47 2.88 0.37
C PHE A 103 11.95 2.83 0.10
N GLY A 104 11.13 3.09 1.12
CA GLY A 104 9.70 3.49 0.96
C GLY A 104 8.74 2.33 1.02
N THR A 105 9.25 1.21 1.50
CA THR A 105 8.56 -0.05 1.72
C THR A 105 8.85 -0.60 3.11
N GLU A 106 9.24 0.27 4.06
CA GLU A 106 9.43 -0.12 5.45
C GLU A 106 8.08 -0.28 6.16
N ASP A 107 8.04 -0.99 7.28
CA ASP A 107 6.80 -1.26 8.00
C ASP A 107 6.06 0.03 8.41
N LEU A 108 6.83 1.07 8.73
CA LEU A 108 6.30 2.38 9.06
C LEU A 108 5.64 3.07 7.86
N ASP A 109 6.13 2.85 6.64
CA ASP A 109 5.50 3.39 5.43
C ASP A 109 4.12 2.78 5.21
N PHE A 110 3.99 1.47 5.36
CA PHE A 110 2.71 0.77 5.23
C PHE A 110 1.74 1.18 6.34
N THR A 111 2.20 1.14 7.60
CA THR A 111 1.38 1.50 8.76
C THR A 111 0.87 2.94 8.65
N THR A 112 1.77 3.88 8.32
CA THR A 112 1.42 5.29 8.15
C THR A 112 0.49 5.53 6.96
N ALA A 113 0.69 4.83 5.86
CA ALA A 113 -0.18 4.95 4.68
C ALA A 113 -1.58 4.41 4.94
N MET A 114 -1.68 3.26 5.61
CA MET A 114 -2.95 2.61 5.88
C MET A 114 -3.73 3.37 6.94
N TYR A 115 -3.09 3.60 8.09
CA TYR A 115 -3.76 4.06 9.31
C TYR A 115 -3.54 5.53 9.63
N GLY A 116 -2.56 6.19 9.02
CA GLY A 116 -2.23 7.59 9.29
C GLY A 116 -0.95 7.79 10.07
N GLU A 117 -0.49 9.04 10.10
CA GLU A 117 0.69 9.46 10.86
C GLU A 117 0.44 9.36 12.36
N LEU A 118 1.32 8.70 13.10
CA LEU A 118 1.26 8.65 14.55
C LEU A 118 1.40 10.08 15.12
N THR A 119 0.35 10.56 15.77
CA THR A 119 0.18 11.94 16.22
C THR A 119 -0.13 11.97 17.70
N PHE A 120 0.35 13.00 18.40
CA PHE A 120 -0.10 13.37 19.74
C PHE A 120 -0.25 14.89 19.80
N LEU A 121 -1.12 15.37 20.67
CA LEU A 121 -1.32 16.79 20.91
C LEU A 121 -0.52 17.19 22.16
N LEU A 122 0.16 18.33 22.10
CA LEU A 122 0.84 18.92 23.25
C LEU A 122 0.15 20.23 23.62
N ASP A 123 -0.40 20.28 24.83
CA ASP A 123 -0.94 21.51 25.39
C ASP A 123 0.22 22.40 25.86
N LYS A 124 0.35 23.58 25.25
CA LYS A 124 1.43 24.53 25.54
C LYS A 124 1.32 25.14 26.94
N ASN A 125 0.13 25.22 27.51
CA ASN A 125 -0.13 25.85 28.81
C ASN A 125 0.10 24.85 29.95
N THR A 126 -0.37 23.61 29.80
CA THR A 126 -0.27 22.58 30.84
C THR A 126 0.97 21.68 30.68
N ARG A 127 1.65 21.74 29.53
CA ARG A 127 2.74 20.83 29.12
C ARG A 127 2.34 19.35 29.13
N GLN A 128 1.04 19.07 29.10
CA GLN A 128 0.52 17.70 29.04
C GLN A 128 0.39 17.25 27.58
N SER A 129 0.62 15.96 27.35
CA SER A 129 0.38 15.31 26.06
C SER A 129 -0.92 14.53 26.08
N SER A 130 -1.62 14.48 24.95
CA SER A 130 -2.67 13.49 24.72
C SER A 130 -2.09 12.07 24.64
N GLU A 131 -2.96 11.06 24.68
CA GLU A 131 -2.61 9.75 24.14
C GLU A 131 -2.24 9.86 22.65
N MET A 132 -1.43 8.92 22.17
CA MET A 132 -1.07 8.83 20.75
C MET A 132 -2.25 8.29 19.94
N PHE A 133 -2.49 8.86 18.77
CA PHE A 133 -3.53 8.45 17.84
C PHE A 133 -3.05 8.57 16.40
N ASN A 134 -3.69 7.87 15.47
CA ASN A 134 -3.36 8.05 14.06
C ASN A 134 -4.06 9.30 13.50
N GLY A 135 -3.26 10.23 12.97
CA GLY A 135 -3.68 11.55 12.54
C GLY A 135 -3.97 11.63 11.05
N LYS A 136 -3.30 12.52 10.34
CA LYS A 136 -3.57 12.80 8.92
C LYS A 136 -3.10 11.66 8.01
N ASN A 137 -3.45 11.76 6.73
CA ASN A 137 -2.93 10.92 5.66
C ASN A 137 -3.25 9.41 5.80
N GLN A 138 -4.40 9.07 6.36
CA GLN A 138 -4.90 7.69 6.38
C GLN A 138 -5.58 7.36 5.04
N SER A 139 -5.23 6.24 4.41
CA SER A 139 -5.87 5.80 3.16
C SER A 139 -6.98 4.78 3.36
N LEU A 140 -6.93 3.98 4.43
CA LEU A 140 -7.85 2.87 4.66
C LEU A 140 -8.74 3.17 5.86
N GLN A 141 -9.80 3.96 5.63
CA GLN A 141 -10.86 4.25 6.60
C GLN A 141 -12.19 3.78 6.06
N GLN A 142 -13.13 3.43 6.95
CA GLN A 142 -14.49 3.01 6.56
C GLN A 142 -15.18 4.01 5.62
N ARG A 143 -14.99 5.31 5.85
CA ARG A 143 -15.55 6.39 5.03
C ARG A 143 -14.80 6.68 3.73
N LYS A 144 -13.59 6.13 3.55
CA LYS A 144 -12.68 6.45 2.44
C LYS A 144 -12.49 5.28 1.49
N ASN A 145 -12.21 4.10 2.03
CA ASN A 145 -11.90 2.92 1.24
C ASN A 145 -11.99 1.63 2.09
N THR A 146 -12.99 0.80 1.81
CA THR A 146 -13.21 -0.50 2.46
C THR A 146 -12.94 -1.68 1.52
N SER A 147 -12.59 -1.43 0.26
CA SER A 147 -12.43 -2.47 -0.76
C SER A 147 -11.14 -3.29 -0.61
N PHE A 148 -10.19 -2.83 0.20
CA PHE A 148 -8.91 -3.49 0.43
C PHE A 148 -9.04 -4.40 1.66
N SER A 149 -8.76 -5.69 1.51
CA SER A 149 -8.66 -6.64 2.63
C SER A 149 -7.25 -6.65 3.25
N ALA A 150 -6.22 -6.37 2.44
CA ALA A 150 -4.86 -6.20 2.91
C ALA A 150 -4.03 -5.35 1.93
N VAL A 151 -2.97 -4.75 2.46
CA VAL A 151 -1.87 -4.17 1.68
C VAL A 151 -0.58 -4.83 2.15
N GLY A 152 0.22 -5.32 1.23
CA GLY A 152 1.47 -6.01 1.56
C GLY A 152 2.63 -5.57 0.69
N ARG A 153 3.83 -5.96 1.12
CA ARG A 153 5.05 -5.84 0.33
C ARG A 153 5.54 -7.19 -0.16
N LEU A 154 6.08 -7.19 -1.36
CA LEU A 154 6.92 -8.24 -1.90
C LEU A 154 8.37 -7.74 -1.89
N CYS A 155 9.25 -8.48 -1.25
CA CYS A 155 10.62 -8.07 -1.00
C CYS A 155 11.56 -9.24 -1.29
N ASP A 156 12.57 -9.03 -2.12
CA ASP A 156 13.65 -10.01 -2.32
C ASP A 156 14.87 -9.55 -1.50
N ARG A 157 15.08 -10.18 -0.34
CA ARG A 157 16.25 -9.89 0.51
C ARG A 157 17.21 -11.06 0.45
N GLY A 158 18.24 -10.92 -0.38
CA GLY A 158 19.32 -11.90 -0.47
C GLY A 158 18.94 -13.20 -1.17
N GLY A 159 17.93 -13.19 -2.06
CA GLY A 159 17.47 -14.36 -2.83
C GLY A 159 16.22 -15.02 -2.25
N ASP A 160 15.78 -14.61 -1.05
CA ASP A 160 14.53 -15.04 -0.45
C ASP A 160 13.43 -14.03 -0.74
N THR A 161 12.43 -14.48 -1.50
CA THR A 161 11.20 -13.71 -1.72
C THR A 161 10.31 -13.78 -0.47
N ILE A 162 10.25 -12.66 0.24
CA ILE A 162 9.46 -12.47 1.45
C ILE A 162 8.20 -11.67 1.11
N VAL A 163 7.05 -12.15 1.58
CA VAL A 163 5.80 -11.39 1.52
C VAL A 163 5.34 -11.02 2.94
N THR A 164 5.09 -9.73 3.16
CA THR A 164 4.55 -9.23 4.43
C THR A 164 3.25 -8.51 4.16
N TYR A 165 2.18 -8.89 4.86
CA TYR A 165 0.85 -8.28 4.69
C TYR A 165 0.43 -7.56 5.96
N SER A 166 -0.14 -6.37 5.77
CA SER A 166 -0.90 -5.66 6.79
C SER A 166 -2.38 -5.79 6.46
N ARG A 167 -3.11 -6.52 7.30
CA ARG A 167 -4.56 -6.72 7.15
C ARG A 167 -5.29 -5.41 7.46
N THR A 168 -6.33 -5.08 6.70
CA THR A 168 -7.23 -3.99 7.09
C THR A 168 -8.21 -4.47 8.16
N CYS A 169 -8.68 -3.56 9.02
CA CYS A 169 -9.73 -3.89 10.00
C CYS A 169 -11.13 -4.04 9.38
N PHE A 170 -11.24 -4.00 8.05
CA PHE A 170 -12.50 -4.04 7.33
C PHE A 170 -12.61 -5.37 6.57
N GLN A 171 -13.71 -6.08 6.76
CA GLN A 171 -14.10 -7.17 5.86
C GLN A 171 -15.08 -6.57 4.86
N SER A 172 -14.71 -6.58 3.58
CA SER A 172 -15.62 -6.31 2.45
C SER A 172 -16.47 -7.53 2.17
#